data_AF-A0A3Q2P6Z5-F1
#
_entry.id   AF-A0A3Q2P6Z5-F1
#
_cell.length_a   1.000
_cell.length_b   1.000
_cell.length_c   1.000
_cell.angle_alpha   90.00
_cell.angle_beta   90.00
_cell.angle_gamma   90.00
#
_symmetry.space_group_name_H-M   'P 1'
#
loop_
_entity.id
_entity.type
_entity.pdbx_description
1 polymer ?
#
loop_
_entity_poly.entity_id
_entity_poly.type
_entity_poly.pdbx_seq_one_letter_code
_entity_poly.pdbx_strand_id
1 'polypeptide(L)'
;MCAADFTSSFGPLLLFHITSSGKTGLHVVTCFPSQRDIPIALFSVHMKHSLRYFLTATDGVPGFPEFISAATVDEVQVGYCDSNIKTVKPRQDWMRRLLEGDPEHLKWYYQKCLEEEHAFRAKINNFKQRLNLTQGPYILQRMNGCDWDNETGEIKGYNRYGFNGEDFLAVDLNNLTWTALKSQAVIIKLLWDDDKARLEYNKNYYNSECPVWLKNYGHQGRSFLQRTESPSVSLLQKTPSSVVSCHATGFYPDRAEIFWRKDGEEIHEGVEKGEILMNNDGTFQMSAELNISSIQPGGWRRYDCVFQLSGAGDDIIVTLDKSVIRTNWGKMHFCDVAVIVGVFWLRKCNGEETMYFLNAII
;
A
#
# COMPACT_ATOMS: atom_id res chain seq x y z
N MET A 1 15.54 35.40 -10.50
CA MET A 1 15.17 36.27 -11.64
C MET A 1 15.70 35.63 -12.91
N CYS A 2 14.83 35.04 -13.73
CA CYS A 2 15.17 34.61 -15.08
C CYS A 2 14.32 35.43 -16.04
N ALA A 3 14.96 36.38 -16.72
CA ALA A 3 14.42 37.05 -17.89
C ALA A 3 15.38 36.72 -19.03
N ALA A 4 14.91 36.01 -20.05
CA ALA A 4 15.53 35.94 -21.37
C ALA A 4 14.55 35.29 -22.35
N ASP A 5 14.52 35.86 -23.55
CA ASP A 5 13.52 35.73 -24.60
C ASP A 5 13.44 34.34 -25.27
N PHE A 6 12.23 34.05 -25.76
CA PHE A 6 11.92 32.95 -26.65
C PHE A 6 12.66 33.10 -27.99
N THR A 7 13.46 32.10 -28.37
CA THR A 7 13.63 31.52 -29.72
C THR A 7 14.97 30.78 -29.83
N SER A 8 15.05 29.55 -29.33
CA SER A 8 15.91 28.46 -29.85
C SER A 8 15.87 27.26 -28.89
N SER A 9 15.89 26.06 -29.47
CA SER A 9 16.00 24.80 -28.76
C SER A 9 17.29 24.76 -27.94
N PHE A 10 17.19 24.71 -26.61
CA PHE A 10 18.33 24.40 -25.76
C PHE A 10 18.05 23.16 -24.93
N GLY A 11 18.97 22.19 -25.00
CA GLY A 11 19.06 21.07 -24.08
C GLY A 11 19.48 21.52 -22.67
N PRO A 12 19.60 20.57 -21.71
CA PRO A 12 19.86 20.89 -20.31
C PRO A 12 21.15 21.71 -20.13
N LEU A 13 21.05 22.81 -19.37
CA LEU A 13 22.20 23.62 -18.96
C LEU A 13 22.88 22.97 -17.75
N LEU A 14 24.16 22.64 -17.90
CA LEU A 14 25.01 22.15 -16.82
C LEU A 14 25.72 23.35 -16.16
N LEU A 15 25.41 23.60 -14.89
CA LEU A 15 26.12 24.59 -14.09
C LEU A 15 27.13 23.88 -13.18
N PHE A 16 28.40 24.22 -13.36
CA PHE A 16 29.49 23.82 -12.46
C PHE A 16 29.70 24.89 -11.40
N HIS A 17 29.72 24.49 -10.13
CA HIS A 17 30.23 25.36 -9.07
C HIS A 17 31.19 24.60 -8.17
N ILE A 18 32.30 25.26 -7.82
CA ILE A 18 33.26 24.80 -6.82
C ILE A 18 32.90 25.47 -5.51
N THR A 19 32.70 24.67 -4.46
CA THR A 19 32.48 25.18 -3.09
C THR A 19 33.81 25.29 -2.35
N SER A 20 33.91 26.19 -1.36
CA SER A 20 35.16 26.45 -0.62
C SER A 20 35.68 25.26 0.21
N SER A 21 34.97 24.13 0.24
CA SER A 21 35.36 22.87 0.89
C SER A 21 35.94 21.83 -0.08
N GLY A 22 36.12 22.16 -1.37
CA GLY A 22 36.85 21.32 -2.33
C GLY A 22 36.09 20.10 -2.88
N LYS A 23 34.79 19.95 -2.59
CA LYS A 23 33.96 18.88 -3.20
C LYS A 23 33.29 19.39 -4.47
N THR A 24 33.46 18.64 -5.57
CA THR A 24 32.75 18.82 -6.84
C THR A 24 31.45 18.02 -6.84
N GLY A 25 30.35 18.65 -7.27
CA GLY A 25 29.05 18.00 -7.45
C GLY A 25 28.35 18.54 -8.70
N LEU A 26 27.67 17.65 -9.43
CA LEU A 26 26.93 17.98 -10.66
C LEU A 26 25.43 17.97 -10.33
N HIS A 27 24.75 19.10 -10.52
CA HIS A 27 23.30 19.19 -10.41
C HIS A 27 22.69 19.48 -11.79
N VAL A 28 21.72 18.66 -12.20
CA VAL A 28 20.89 18.92 -13.39
C VAL A 28 19.65 19.66 -12.91
N VAL A 29 19.49 20.91 -13.33
CA VAL A 29 18.28 21.70 -13.06
C VAL A 29 17.42 21.67 -14.31
N THR A 30 16.26 21.02 -14.24
CA THR A 30 15.24 21.05 -15.29
C THR A 30 14.22 22.15 -14.95
N CYS A 31 14.16 23.20 -15.75
CA CYS A 31 13.08 24.18 -15.68
C CYS A 31 11.88 23.68 -16.49
N PHE A 32 10.72 23.51 -15.85
CA PHE A 32 9.46 23.32 -16.54
C PHE A 32 8.82 24.67 -16.84
N PRO A 33 8.29 24.92 -18.05
CA PRO A 33 7.53 26.11 -18.34
C PRO A 33 6.17 26.07 -17.61
N SER A 34 5.77 27.21 -17.04
CA SER A 34 4.41 27.45 -16.54
C SER A 34 3.43 27.34 -17.71
N GLN A 35 2.67 26.25 -17.78
CA GLN A 35 1.63 26.05 -18.79
C GLN A 35 0.36 26.81 -18.38
N ARG A 36 0.12 27.95 -19.02
CA ARG A 36 -1.25 28.44 -19.24
C ARG A 36 -1.65 28.09 -20.67
N ASP A 37 -2.83 27.48 -20.78
CA ASP A 37 -3.63 27.24 -21.98
C ASP A 37 -3.06 26.23 -22.99
N ILE A 38 -3.29 24.94 -22.72
CA ILE A 38 -3.25 23.86 -23.72
C ILE A 38 -4.68 23.32 -23.85
N PRO A 39 -5.24 23.19 -25.07
CA PRO A 39 -6.54 22.56 -25.28
C PRO A 39 -6.50 21.12 -24.78
N ILE A 40 -7.63 20.61 -24.28
CA ILE A 40 -7.79 19.27 -23.67
C ILE A 40 -7.30 18.18 -24.64
N ALA A 41 -6.00 17.92 -24.61
CA ALA A 41 -5.44 16.68 -25.09
C ALA A 41 -5.69 15.66 -23.98
N LEU A 42 -6.26 14.51 -24.33
CA LEU A 42 -6.31 13.35 -23.46
C LEU A 42 -4.89 13.04 -23.00
N PHE A 43 -4.50 13.55 -21.82
CA PHE A 43 -3.30 13.09 -21.15
C PHE A 43 -3.51 11.59 -20.89
N SER A 44 -2.82 10.75 -21.66
CA SER A 44 -2.65 9.36 -21.27
C SER A 44 -1.96 9.40 -19.92
N VAL A 45 -2.68 9.03 -18.85
CA VAL A 45 -2.06 8.87 -17.54
C VAL A 45 -1.17 7.65 -17.66
N HIS A 46 0.14 7.83 -17.43
CA HIS A 46 1.08 6.72 -17.30
C HIS A 46 0.57 5.77 -16.22
N MET A 47 0.02 4.63 -16.62
CA MET A 47 -0.57 3.66 -15.72
C MET A 47 0.11 2.32 -15.91
N LYS A 48 0.87 1.94 -14.88
CA LYS A 48 1.37 0.58 -14.73
C LYS A 48 0.28 -0.24 -14.07
N HIS A 49 -0.18 -1.26 -14.78
CA HIS A 49 -1.15 -2.21 -14.30
C HIS A 49 -0.47 -3.50 -13.87
N SER A 50 -1.04 -4.21 -12.90
CA SER A 50 -0.50 -5.48 -12.41
C SER A 50 -1.59 -6.51 -12.15
N LEU A 51 -1.30 -7.77 -12.48
CA LEU A 51 -2.09 -8.93 -12.07
C LEU A 51 -1.18 -9.85 -11.26
N ARG A 52 -1.48 -10.01 -9.97
CA ARG A 52 -0.68 -10.84 -9.06
C ARG A 52 -1.52 -11.95 -8.44
N TYR A 53 -0.91 -13.12 -8.33
CA TYR A 53 -1.43 -14.24 -7.58
C TYR A 53 -0.50 -14.52 -6.41
N PHE A 54 -1.07 -14.56 -5.22
CA PHE A 54 -0.40 -14.94 -3.97
C PHE A 54 -0.94 -16.28 -3.56
N LEU A 55 -0.06 -17.27 -3.46
CA LEU A 55 -0.40 -18.63 -3.05
C LEU A 55 0.41 -18.96 -1.80
N THR A 56 -0.24 -19.52 -0.80
CA THR A 56 0.39 -19.96 0.45
C THR A 56 -0.07 -21.37 0.73
N ALA A 57 0.87 -22.27 0.98
CA ALA A 57 0.59 -23.59 1.52
C ALA A 57 1.33 -23.79 2.83
N THR A 58 0.68 -24.49 3.75
CA THR A 58 1.23 -24.77 5.07
C THR A 58 1.17 -26.26 5.37
N ASP A 59 2.16 -26.74 6.09
CA ASP A 59 2.20 -28.10 6.61
C ASP A 59 2.55 -28.07 8.10
N GLY A 60 1.68 -28.66 8.92
CA GLY A 60 1.84 -28.70 10.37
C GLY A 60 1.49 -27.39 11.10
N VAL A 61 0.65 -26.53 10.52
CA VAL A 61 0.15 -25.30 11.17
C VAL A 61 -1.31 -25.52 11.62
N PRO A 62 -1.58 -25.77 12.91
CA PRO A 62 -2.93 -26.00 13.40
C PRO A 62 -3.83 -24.77 13.22
N GLY A 63 -5.08 -24.99 12.81
CA GLY A 63 -6.07 -23.92 12.68
C GLY A 63 -5.92 -23.02 11.45
N PHE A 64 -4.94 -23.29 10.58
CA PHE A 64 -4.75 -22.58 9.31
C PHE A 64 -5.10 -23.48 8.11
N PRO A 65 -5.72 -22.97 7.04
CA PRO A 65 -5.96 -23.76 5.82
C PRO A 65 -4.65 -24.29 5.23
N GLU A 66 -4.61 -25.54 4.77
CA GLU A 66 -3.43 -26.13 4.13
C GLU A 66 -2.99 -25.37 2.87
N PHE A 67 -3.94 -24.72 2.19
CA PHE A 67 -3.70 -23.91 1.01
C PHE A 67 -4.63 -22.71 0.94
N ILE A 68 -4.09 -21.57 0.53
CA ILE A 68 -4.81 -20.33 0.26
C ILE A 68 -4.26 -19.71 -1.02
N SER A 69 -5.14 -19.17 -1.87
CA SER A 69 -4.76 -18.34 -2.99
C SER A 69 -5.61 -17.07 -3.07
N ALA A 70 -4.96 -15.95 -3.37
CA ALA A 70 -5.60 -14.67 -3.65
C ALA A 70 -5.05 -14.11 -4.96
N ALA A 71 -5.90 -13.40 -5.70
CA ALA A 71 -5.50 -12.63 -6.87
C ALA A 71 -5.77 -11.14 -6.63
N THR A 72 -4.85 -10.29 -7.06
CA THR A 72 -5.00 -8.83 -7.08
C THR A 72 -4.87 -8.29 -8.50
N VAL A 73 -5.63 -7.23 -8.78
CA VAL A 73 -5.48 -6.38 -9.97
C VAL A 73 -5.25 -4.97 -9.48
N ASP A 74 -4.10 -4.37 -9.81
CA ASP A 74 -3.68 -3.05 -9.31
C ASP A 74 -3.82 -2.94 -7.78
N GLU A 75 -3.26 -3.93 -7.08
CA GLU A 75 -3.30 -4.11 -5.61
C GLU A 75 -4.69 -4.36 -4.99
N VAL A 76 -5.76 -4.28 -5.77
CA VAL A 76 -7.11 -4.63 -5.31
C VAL A 76 -7.30 -6.14 -5.36
N GLN A 77 -7.63 -6.76 -4.23
CA GLN A 77 -8.01 -8.18 -4.22
C GLN A 77 -9.30 -8.41 -5.02
N VAL A 78 -9.24 -9.27 -6.03
CA VAL A 78 -10.37 -9.59 -6.92
C VAL A 78 -10.94 -10.98 -6.70
N GLY A 79 -10.11 -11.91 -6.24
CA GLY A 79 -10.49 -13.31 -6.04
C GLY A 79 -9.75 -13.94 -4.86
N TYR A 80 -10.39 -14.94 -4.27
CA TYR A 80 -9.88 -15.69 -3.13
C TYR A 80 -10.36 -17.16 -3.21
N CYS A 81 -9.50 -18.10 -2.85
CA CYS A 81 -9.88 -19.48 -2.58
C CYS A 81 -9.01 -20.08 -1.47
N ASP A 82 -9.53 -21.07 -0.74
CA ASP A 82 -8.78 -21.84 0.25
C ASP A 82 -9.26 -23.30 0.30
N SER A 83 -8.45 -24.15 0.92
CA SER A 83 -8.69 -25.59 1.06
C SER A 83 -9.89 -25.96 1.94
N ASN A 84 -10.41 -25.02 2.75
CA ASN A 84 -11.53 -25.25 3.66
C ASN A 84 -12.87 -24.97 2.98
N ILE A 85 -12.98 -23.84 2.26
CA ILE A 85 -14.19 -23.43 1.55
C ILE A 85 -14.35 -24.21 0.25
N LYS A 86 -13.22 -24.61 -0.38
CA LYS A 86 -13.19 -25.34 -1.66
C LYS A 86 -14.08 -24.68 -2.70
N THR A 87 -13.99 -23.35 -2.83
CA THR A 87 -14.69 -22.58 -3.85
C THR A 87 -13.94 -21.28 -4.12
N VAL A 88 -14.32 -20.59 -5.20
CA VAL A 88 -13.79 -19.28 -5.56
C VAL A 88 -14.74 -18.22 -5.03
N LYS A 89 -14.20 -17.27 -4.26
CA LYS A 89 -14.93 -16.11 -3.74
C LYS A 89 -14.47 -14.85 -4.48
N PRO A 90 -15.29 -14.29 -5.39
CA PRO A 90 -15.01 -12.98 -5.93
C PRO A 90 -15.11 -11.94 -4.82
N ARG A 91 -14.17 -10.98 -4.81
CA ARG A 91 -14.09 -9.91 -3.81
C ARG A 91 -14.66 -8.59 -4.32
N GLN A 92 -14.79 -8.44 -5.63
CA GLN A 92 -15.33 -7.24 -6.27
C GLN A 92 -16.60 -7.55 -7.05
N ASP A 93 -17.56 -6.62 -7.07
CA ASP A 93 -18.84 -6.81 -7.76
C ASP A 93 -18.67 -7.00 -9.27
N TRP A 94 -17.70 -6.31 -9.89
CA TRP A 94 -17.40 -6.51 -11.30
C TRP A 94 -16.84 -7.90 -11.60
N MET A 95 -16.02 -8.45 -10.70
CA MET A 95 -15.50 -9.82 -10.82
C MET A 95 -16.60 -10.85 -10.60
N ARG A 96 -17.55 -10.58 -9.69
CA ARG A 96 -18.73 -11.42 -9.50
C ARG A 96 -19.56 -11.50 -10.78
N ARG A 97 -19.90 -10.34 -11.37
CA ARG A 97 -20.65 -10.28 -12.64
C ARG A 97 -19.92 -10.98 -13.79
N LEU A 98 -18.60 -10.83 -13.87
CA LEU A 98 -17.79 -11.53 -14.87
C LEU A 98 -17.92 -13.06 -14.75
N LEU A 99 -17.79 -13.60 -13.53
CA LEU A 99 -17.88 -15.04 -13.28
C LEU A 99 -19.29 -15.59 -13.45
N GLU A 100 -20.33 -14.80 -13.13
CA GLU A 100 -21.73 -15.17 -13.38
C GLU A 100 -22.05 -15.20 -14.89
N GLY A 101 -21.45 -14.30 -15.66
CA GLY A 101 -21.60 -14.23 -17.11
C GLY A 101 -20.71 -15.19 -17.91
N ASP A 102 -19.69 -15.77 -17.29
CA ASP A 102 -18.74 -16.69 -17.91
C ASP A 102 -18.52 -17.96 -17.05
N PRO A 103 -19.41 -18.97 -17.18
CA PRO A 103 -19.31 -20.22 -16.42
C PRO A 103 -18.03 -21.01 -16.69
N GLU A 104 -17.46 -20.92 -17.89
CA GLU A 104 -16.21 -21.61 -18.22
C GLU A 104 -15.03 -20.95 -17.51
N HIS A 105 -15.00 -19.62 -17.41
CA HIS A 105 -13.99 -18.92 -16.61
C HIS A 105 -14.09 -19.25 -15.13
N LEU A 106 -15.31 -19.30 -14.57
CA LEU A 106 -15.53 -19.74 -13.19
C LEU A 106 -15.03 -21.17 -12.95
N LYS A 107 -15.34 -22.09 -13.87
CA LYS A 107 -14.88 -23.48 -13.79
C LYS A 107 -13.37 -23.58 -13.87
N TRP A 108 -12.73 -22.83 -14.77
CA TRP A 108 -11.27 -22.76 -14.87
C TRP A 108 -10.65 -22.26 -13.56
N TYR A 109 -11.19 -21.19 -12.97
CA TYR A 109 -10.69 -20.62 -11.72
C TYR A 109 -10.79 -21.60 -10.54
N TYR A 110 -11.90 -22.34 -10.49
CA TYR A 110 -12.12 -23.40 -9.49
C TYR A 110 -11.13 -24.56 -9.66
N GLN A 111 -10.99 -25.09 -10.88
CA GLN A 111 -10.07 -26.18 -11.18
C GLN A 111 -8.63 -25.77 -10.87
N LYS A 112 -8.25 -24.55 -11.24
CA LYS A 112 -6.91 -24.01 -11.00
C LYS A 112 -6.58 -23.94 -9.50
N CYS A 113 -7.55 -23.56 -8.66
CA CYS A 113 -7.35 -23.55 -7.22
C CYS A 113 -7.04 -24.95 -6.66
N LEU A 114 -7.79 -25.97 -7.09
CA LEU A 114 -7.59 -27.36 -6.67
C LEU A 114 -6.26 -27.93 -7.15
N GLU A 115 -5.91 -27.68 -8.41
CA GLU A 115 -4.63 -28.10 -8.98
C GLU A 115 -3.44 -27.50 -8.23
N GLU A 116 -3.51 -26.20 -7.88
CA GLU A 116 -2.45 -25.55 -7.11
C GLU A 116 -2.38 -26.07 -5.67
N GLU A 117 -3.50 -26.36 -5.00
CA GLU A 117 -3.49 -27.02 -3.68
C GLU A 117 -2.68 -28.32 -3.73
N HIS A 118 -3.04 -29.23 -4.65
CA HIS A 118 -2.34 -30.51 -4.80
C HIS A 118 -0.87 -30.32 -5.18
N ALA A 119 -0.58 -29.40 -6.10
CA ALA A 119 0.77 -29.12 -6.53
C ALA A 119 1.63 -28.53 -5.41
N PHE A 120 1.08 -27.70 -4.52
CA PHE A 120 1.83 -27.16 -3.39
C PHE A 120 2.09 -28.20 -2.30
N ARG A 121 1.10 -29.06 -2.01
CA ARG A 121 1.31 -30.20 -1.10
C ARG A 121 2.46 -31.09 -1.58
N ALA A 122 2.49 -31.41 -2.87
CA ALA A 122 3.58 -32.18 -3.48
C ALA A 122 4.94 -31.44 -3.40
N LYS A 123 4.97 -30.12 -3.65
CA LYS A 123 6.18 -29.30 -3.53
C LYS A 123 6.73 -29.27 -2.11
N ILE A 124 5.89 -29.07 -1.09
CA ILE A 124 6.32 -29.11 0.31
C ILE A 124 6.95 -30.46 0.66
N ASN A 125 6.33 -31.57 0.26
CA ASN A 125 6.89 -32.90 0.50
C ASN A 125 8.23 -33.12 -0.21
N ASN A 126 8.37 -32.63 -1.45
CA ASN A 126 9.63 -32.65 -2.16
C ASN A 126 10.70 -31.81 -1.43
N PHE A 127 10.35 -30.62 -0.95
CA PHE A 127 11.28 -29.75 -0.22
C PHE A 127 11.75 -30.42 1.06
N LYS A 128 10.85 -31.01 1.85
CA LYS A 128 11.22 -31.78 3.05
C LYS A 128 12.22 -32.89 2.74
N GLN A 129 11.98 -33.68 1.71
CA GLN A 129 12.88 -34.77 1.31
C GLN A 129 14.24 -34.26 0.84
N ARG A 130 14.29 -33.23 0.00
CA ARG A 130 15.54 -32.72 -0.59
C ARG A 130 16.38 -31.90 0.38
N LEU A 131 15.74 -31.29 1.36
CA LEU A 131 16.39 -30.46 2.37
C LEU A 131 16.54 -31.20 3.72
N ASN A 132 16.20 -32.49 3.77
CA ASN A 132 16.25 -33.33 4.98
C ASN A 132 15.49 -32.74 6.18
N LEU A 133 14.33 -32.13 5.94
CA LEU A 133 13.54 -31.47 6.96
C LEU A 133 12.59 -32.46 7.64
N THR A 134 12.69 -32.58 8.97
CA THR A 134 11.97 -33.61 9.75
C THR A 134 10.93 -33.04 10.72
N GLN A 135 11.05 -31.77 11.14
CA GLN A 135 10.14 -31.13 12.10
C GLN A 135 9.62 -29.80 11.57
N GLY A 136 8.29 -29.67 11.49
CA GLY A 136 7.58 -28.47 11.03
C GLY A 136 7.16 -27.54 12.18
N PRO A 137 6.52 -26.41 11.87
CA PRO A 137 5.76 -26.17 10.64
C PRO A 137 6.59 -25.73 9.43
N TYR A 138 6.06 -25.95 8.23
CA TYR A 138 6.62 -25.43 6.97
C TYR A 138 5.60 -24.58 6.22
N ILE A 139 6.07 -23.50 5.62
CA ILE A 139 5.27 -22.57 4.84
C ILE A 139 5.93 -22.39 3.48
N LEU A 140 5.21 -22.67 2.40
CA LEU A 140 5.64 -22.40 1.03
C LEU A 140 4.73 -21.33 0.43
N GLN A 141 5.32 -20.24 0.00
CA GLN A 141 4.63 -19.12 -0.63
C GLN A 141 5.06 -18.98 -2.08
N ARG A 142 4.16 -18.51 -2.94
CA ARG A 142 4.47 -18.10 -4.30
C ARG A 142 3.78 -16.79 -4.60
N MET A 143 4.54 -15.86 -5.18
CA MET A 143 4.02 -14.65 -5.78
C MET A 143 4.35 -14.71 -7.27
N ASN A 144 3.32 -14.69 -8.10
CA ASN A 144 3.48 -14.73 -9.55
C ASN A 144 2.51 -13.79 -10.25
N GLY A 145 2.78 -13.47 -11.51
CA GLY A 145 1.95 -12.50 -12.22
C GLY A 145 2.68 -11.82 -13.37
N CYS A 146 2.09 -10.72 -13.80
CA CYS A 146 2.65 -9.84 -14.81
C CYS A 146 2.28 -8.39 -14.52
N ASP A 147 3.19 -7.49 -14.88
CA ASP A 147 2.93 -6.06 -14.97
C ASP A 147 2.80 -5.67 -16.46
N TRP A 148 1.96 -4.70 -16.75
CA TRP A 148 1.80 -4.11 -18.08
C TRP A 148 1.84 -2.58 -17.99
N ASP A 149 2.75 -1.99 -18.77
CA ASP A 149 2.84 -0.55 -18.96
C ASP A 149 2.01 -0.14 -20.18
N ASN A 150 0.97 0.67 -19.96
CA ASN A 150 0.07 1.08 -21.03
C ASN A 150 0.70 2.05 -22.05
N GLU A 151 1.78 2.75 -21.69
CA GLU A 151 2.45 3.71 -22.55
C GLU A 151 3.55 3.07 -23.38
N THR A 152 4.43 2.31 -22.73
CA THR A 152 5.55 1.66 -23.42
C THR A 152 5.14 0.34 -24.07
N GLY A 153 4.04 -0.25 -23.61
CA GLY A 153 3.63 -1.60 -23.96
C GLY A 153 4.49 -2.69 -23.30
N GLU A 154 5.42 -2.31 -22.41
CA GLU A 154 6.31 -3.25 -21.72
C GLU A 154 5.49 -4.22 -20.86
N ILE A 155 5.86 -5.49 -20.93
CA ILE A 155 5.30 -6.57 -20.13
C ILE A 155 6.42 -7.17 -19.30
N LYS A 156 6.18 -7.30 -17.99
CA LYS A 156 7.13 -7.92 -17.07
C LYS A 156 6.46 -9.05 -16.32
N GLY A 157 6.78 -10.29 -16.70
CA GLY A 157 6.38 -11.50 -15.99
C GLY A 157 7.25 -11.79 -14.77
N TYR A 158 6.67 -12.43 -13.75
CA TYR A 158 7.42 -12.91 -12.59
C TYR A 158 6.78 -14.14 -11.94
N ASN A 159 7.63 -14.95 -11.32
CA ASN A 159 7.24 -16.09 -10.51
C ASN A 159 8.32 -16.36 -9.47
N ARG A 160 8.00 -16.11 -8.21
CA ARG A 160 8.90 -16.22 -7.07
C ARG A 160 8.29 -17.12 -6.02
N TYR A 161 9.15 -17.88 -5.35
CA TYR A 161 8.80 -18.71 -4.21
C TYR A 161 9.53 -18.21 -2.97
N GLY A 162 8.78 -18.15 -1.86
CA GLY A 162 9.30 -17.97 -0.52
C GLY A 162 9.12 -19.26 0.28
N PHE A 163 10.05 -19.56 1.18
CA PHE A 163 9.99 -20.73 2.06
C PHE A 163 10.27 -20.30 3.50
N ASN A 164 9.34 -20.58 4.41
CA ASN A 164 9.35 -20.13 5.81
C ASN A 164 9.55 -18.61 5.98
N GLY A 165 8.92 -17.83 5.09
CA GLY A 165 8.95 -16.35 5.13
C GLY A 165 10.17 -15.71 4.48
N GLU A 166 11.12 -16.50 3.96
CA GLU A 166 12.30 -15.98 3.25
C GLU A 166 12.20 -16.21 1.73
N ASP A 167 12.72 -15.26 0.96
CA ASP A 167 12.95 -15.41 -0.48
C ASP A 167 13.80 -16.65 -0.78
N PHE A 168 13.34 -17.50 -1.71
CA PHE A 168 13.90 -18.83 -1.90
C PHE A 168 14.31 -19.12 -3.36
N LEU A 169 13.37 -18.99 -4.30
CA LEU A 169 13.59 -19.24 -5.73
C LEU A 169 12.87 -18.18 -6.57
N ALA A 170 13.48 -17.73 -7.65
CA ALA A 170 12.85 -16.84 -8.63
C ALA A 170 13.16 -17.30 -10.06
N VAL A 171 12.17 -17.35 -10.94
CA VAL A 171 12.44 -17.70 -12.34
C VAL A 171 12.99 -16.49 -13.10
N ASP A 172 14.04 -16.72 -13.90
CA ASP A 172 14.50 -15.83 -14.94
C ASP A 172 13.86 -16.28 -16.27
N LEU A 173 12.83 -15.55 -16.70
CA LEU A 173 12.07 -15.85 -17.92
C LEU A 173 12.87 -15.56 -19.21
N ASN A 174 13.94 -14.77 -19.13
CA ASN A 174 14.79 -14.46 -20.28
C ASN A 174 15.76 -15.61 -20.53
N ASN A 175 16.41 -16.08 -19.47
CA ASN A 175 17.40 -17.16 -19.55
C ASN A 175 16.80 -18.56 -19.42
N LEU A 176 15.50 -18.67 -19.08
CA LEU A 176 14.81 -19.93 -18.82
C LEU A 176 15.55 -20.77 -17.77
N THR A 177 15.84 -20.15 -16.63
CA THR A 177 16.45 -20.82 -15.48
C THR A 177 15.86 -20.28 -14.19
N TRP A 178 16.00 -21.02 -13.10
CA TRP A 178 15.70 -20.56 -11.75
C TRP A 178 16.92 -19.89 -11.14
N THR A 179 16.71 -18.89 -10.30
CA THR A 179 17.72 -18.30 -9.44
C THR A 179 17.48 -18.78 -8.02
N ALA A 180 18.50 -19.40 -7.41
CA ALA A 180 18.48 -19.78 -6.00
C ALA A 180 18.88 -18.57 -5.16
N LEU A 181 17.97 -18.08 -4.32
CA LEU A 181 18.20 -16.92 -3.45
C LEU A 181 18.78 -17.33 -2.08
N LYS A 182 18.77 -18.63 -1.80
CA LYS A 182 19.40 -19.25 -0.63
C LYS A 182 20.25 -20.43 -1.07
N SER A 183 21.34 -20.70 -0.36
CA SER A 183 22.23 -21.84 -0.63
C SER A 183 21.47 -23.17 -0.62
N GLN A 184 20.56 -23.35 0.32
CA GLN A 184 19.74 -24.55 0.43
C GLN A 184 18.77 -24.75 -0.76
N ALA A 185 18.44 -23.69 -1.51
CA ALA A 185 17.56 -23.78 -2.67
C ALA A 185 18.27 -24.33 -3.93
N VAL A 186 19.60 -24.43 -3.94
CA VAL A 186 20.39 -24.85 -5.12
C VAL A 186 19.99 -26.24 -5.62
N ILE A 187 19.77 -27.19 -4.71
CA ILE A 187 19.37 -28.56 -5.09
C ILE A 187 18.00 -28.59 -5.80
N ILE A 188 17.07 -27.74 -5.36
CA ILE A 188 15.74 -27.62 -5.95
C ILE A 188 15.83 -26.88 -7.29
N LYS A 189 16.63 -25.81 -7.37
CA LYS A 189 16.92 -25.09 -8.61
C LYS A 189 17.39 -26.05 -9.70
N LEU A 190 18.37 -26.91 -9.43
CA LEU A 190 18.91 -27.85 -10.43
C LEU A 190 17.83 -28.80 -10.95
N LEU A 191 16.94 -29.29 -10.08
CA LEU A 191 15.82 -30.15 -10.47
C LEU A 191 14.81 -29.39 -11.34
N TRP A 192 14.49 -28.15 -10.99
CA TRP A 192 13.51 -27.36 -11.72
C TRP A 192 14.06 -26.76 -13.02
N ASP A 193 15.38 -26.60 -13.14
CA ASP A 193 16.06 -26.20 -14.37
C ASP A 193 16.06 -27.33 -15.41
N ASP A 194 16.00 -28.59 -14.99
CA ASP A 194 15.92 -29.75 -15.87
C ASP A 194 14.53 -29.88 -16.53
N ASP A 195 13.49 -29.35 -15.88
CA ASP A 195 12.12 -29.30 -16.42
C ASP A 195 11.96 -28.17 -17.44
N LYS A 196 12.55 -28.37 -18.63
CA LYS A 196 12.51 -27.40 -19.74
C LYS A 196 11.10 -27.10 -20.23
N ALA A 197 10.21 -28.10 -20.22
CA ALA A 197 8.82 -27.93 -20.62
C ALA A 197 8.10 -26.94 -19.70
N ARG A 198 8.31 -27.05 -18.38
CA ARG A 198 7.71 -26.12 -17.42
C ARG A 198 8.30 -24.71 -17.49
N LEU A 199 9.59 -24.58 -17.77
CA LEU A 199 10.21 -23.27 -17.98
C LEU A 199 9.61 -22.55 -19.19
N GLU A 200 9.43 -23.26 -20.31
CA GLU A 200 8.79 -22.70 -21.50
C GLU A 200 7.31 -22.36 -21.25
N TYR A 201 6.57 -23.23 -20.54
CA TYR A 201 5.21 -22.95 -20.11
C TYR A 201 5.14 -21.67 -19.25
N ASN A 202 6.03 -21.51 -18.27
CA ASN A 202 6.07 -20.31 -17.42
C ASN A 202 6.30 -19.06 -18.29
N LYS A 203 7.25 -19.11 -19.23
CA LYS A 203 7.53 -17.99 -20.13
C LYS A 203 6.31 -17.62 -20.97
N ASN A 204 5.66 -18.60 -21.59
CA ASN A 204 4.44 -18.34 -22.38
C ASN A 204 3.32 -17.75 -21.50
N TYR A 205 3.07 -18.34 -20.34
CA TYR A 205 2.01 -17.87 -19.45
C TYR A 205 2.26 -16.42 -19.01
N TYR A 206 3.43 -16.10 -18.46
CA TYR A 206 3.66 -14.77 -17.87
C TYR A 206 3.90 -13.67 -18.92
N ASN A 207 4.47 -13.99 -20.08
CA ASN A 207 4.74 -12.98 -21.12
C ASN A 207 3.58 -12.82 -22.12
N SER A 208 2.74 -13.84 -22.32
CA SER A 208 1.70 -13.83 -23.35
C SER A 208 0.29 -13.90 -22.76
N GLU A 209 0.00 -14.89 -21.89
CA GLU A 209 -1.36 -15.14 -21.42
C GLU A 209 -1.78 -14.19 -20.28
N CYS A 210 -0.91 -13.99 -19.29
CA CYS A 210 -1.17 -13.12 -18.15
C CYS A 210 -1.55 -11.69 -18.56
N PRO A 211 -0.86 -11.04 -19.52
CA PRO A 211 -1.24 -9.71 -20.00
C PRO A 211 -2.62 -9.67 -20.67
N VAL A 212 -3.05 -10.75 -21.32
CA VAL A 212 -4.40 -10.85 -21.90
C VAL A 212 -5.44 -10.83 -20.78
N TRP A 213 -5.23 -11.61 -19.71
CA TRP A 213 -6.09 -11.60 -18.54
C TRP A 213 -6.08 -10.25 -17.82
N LEU A 214 -4.91 -9.65 -17.61
CA LEU A 214 -4.77 -8.34 -16.98
C LEU A 214 -5.55 -7.27 -17.77
N LYS A 215 -5.43 -7.24 -19.09
CA LYS A 215 -6.18 -6.31 -19.95
C LYS A 215 -7.69 -6.55 -19.88
N ASN A 216 -8.13 -7.82 -19.88
CA ASN A 216 -9.55 -8.14 -19.74
C ASN A 216 -10.09 -7.68 -18.38
N TYR A 217 -9.41 -8.00 -17.27
CA TYR A 217 -9.82 -7.55 -15.95
C TYR A 217 -9.77 -6.04 -15.79
N GLY A 218 -8.77 -5.37 -16.36
CA GLY A 218 -8.70 -3.91 -16.41
C GLY A 218 -9.89 -3.30 -17.14
N HIS A 219 -10.36 -3.93 -18.23
CA HIS A 219 -11.57 -3.51 -18.95
C HIS A 219 -12.84 -3.74 -18.13
N GLN A 220 -13.03 -4.95 -17.57
CA GLN A 220 -14.22 -5.31 -16.80
C GLN A 220 -14.33 -4.51 -15.49
N GLY A 221 -13.19 -4.26 -14.84
CA GLY A 221 -13.08 -3.52 -13.58
C GLY A 221 -12.87 -2.02 -13.76
N ARG A 222 -12.85 -1.49 -14.99
CA ARG A 222 -12.40 -0.12 -15.31
C ARG A 222 -13.04 0.95 -14.42
N SER A 223 -14.36 0.91 -14.27
CA SER A 223 -15.10 1.91 -13.47
C SER A 223 -14.71 1.89 -11.99
N PHE A 224 -14.32 0.73 -11.47
CA PHE A 224 -13.88 0.58 -10.09
C PHE A 224 -12.38 0.89 -9.95
N LEU A 225 -11.53 0.31 -10.80
CA LEU A 225 -10.07 0.42 -10.71
C LEU A 225 -9.56 1.83 -11.01
N GLN A 226 -10.25 2.58 -11.88
CA GLN A 226 -9.89 3.94 -12.27
C GLN A 226 -10.70 5.01 -11.53
N ARG A 227 -11.48 4.65 -10.51
CA ARG A 227 -12.20 5.65 -9.71
C ARG A 227 -11.22 6.52 -8.95
N THR A 228 -11.67 7.72 -8.61
CA THR A 228 -10.93 8.62 -7.73
C THR A 228 -11.86 9.01 -6.60
N GLU A 229 -11.42 8.76 -5.38
CA GLU A 229 -12.15 9.18 -4.17
C GLU A 229 -11.24 10.13 -3.40
N SER A 230 -11.73 11.33 -3.13
CA SER A 230 -11.02 12.34 -2.33
C SER A 230 -11.19 12.02 -0.84
N PRO A 231 -10.13 12.12 -0.03
CA PRO A 231 -10.26 11.82 1.40
C PRO A 231 -10.99 12.92 2.16
N SER A 232 -11.46 12.56 3.35
CA SER A 232 -11.60 13.50 4.45
C SER A 232 -10.26 13.61 5.19
N VAL A 233 -9.73 14.83 5.32
CA VAL A 233 -8.53 15.13 6.11
C VAL A 233 -8.93 15.80 7.42
N SER A 234 -8.35 15.38 8.54
CA SER A 234 -8.65 15.91 9.87
C SER A 234 -7.40 15.95 10.74
N LEU A 235 -7.27 16.99 11.55
CA LEU A 235 -6.26 17.05 12.61
C LEU A 235 -6.83 16.43 13.88
N LEU A 236 -6.14 15.42 14.41
CA LEU A 236 -6.56 14.65 15.56
C LEU A 236 -5.54 14.81 16.70
N GLN A 237 -6.02 14.92 17.92
CA GLN A 237 -5.16 14.97 19.11
C GLN A 237 -5.81 14.22 20.28
N LYS A 238 -5.09 13.29 20.91
CA LYS A 238 -5.62 12.48 22.03
C LYS A 238 -5.77 13.30 23.31
N THR A 239 -4.77 14.11 23.64
CA THR A 239 -4.74 15.03 24.79
C THR A 239 -4.07 16.35 24.36
N PRO A 240 -4.23 17.47 25.07
CA PRO A 240 -3.56 18.73 24.73
C PRO A 240 -2.02 18.66 24.65
N SER A 241 -1.41 17.66 25.31
CA SER A 241 0.04 17.40 25.30
C SER A 241 0.47 16.33 24.31
N SER A 242 -0.46 15.65 23.65
CA SER A 242 -0.13 14.64 22.64
C SER A 242 0.35 15.30 21.34
N VAL A 243 1.10 14.55 20.55
CA VAL A 243 1.37 14.93 19.15
C VAL A 243 0.07 15.12 18.37
N VAL A 244 0.11 15.98 17.35
CA VAL A 244 -1.03 16.18 16.46
C VAL A 244 -0.87 15.26 15.27
N SER A 245 -1.87 14.41 15.05
CA SER A 245 -1.92 13.51 13.91
C SER A 245 -2.77 14.15 12.81
N CYS A 246 -2.18 14.42 11.65
CA CYS A 246 -2.98 14.70 10.46
C CYS A 246 -3.39 13.36 9.85
N HIS A 247 -4.68 13.09 9.82
CA HIS A 247 -5.25 11.82 9.37
C HIS A 247 -6.10 12.06 8.12
N ALA A 248 -5.79 11.32 7.06
CA ALA A 248 -6.55 11.30 5.81
C ALA A 248 -7.18 9.91 5.67
N THR A 249 -8.46 9.84 5.36
CA THR A 249 -9.19 8.57 5.15
C THR A 249 -10.26 8.70 4.08
N GLY A 250 -10.56 7.61 3.39
CA GLY A 250 -11.56 7.56 2.33
C GLY A 250 -11.00 7.93 0.95
N PHE A 251 -9.68 7.83 0.75
CA PHE A 251 -9.08 8.10 -0.56
C PHE A 251 -8.88 6.83 -1.38
N TYR A 252 -8.91 6.98 -2.71
CA TYR A 252 -8.54 5.93 -3.66
C TYR A 252 -8.01 6.60 -4.94
N PRO A 253 -6.93 6.11 -5.57
CA PRO A 253 -6.18 4.88 -5.26
C PRO A 253 -5.22 5.03 -4.06
N ASP A 254 -4.45 3.98 -3.74
CA ASP A 254 -3.42 3.92 -2.69
C ASP A 254 -2.15 4.72 -2.99
N ARG A 255 -2.20 5.64 -3.96
CA ARG A 255 -1.06 6.47 -4.35
C ARG A 255 -1.29 7.89 -3.84
N ALA A 256 -0.87 8.14 -2.62
CA ALA A 256 -1.03 9.42 -1.97
C ALA A 256 0.17 9.78 -1.09
N GLU A 257 0.35 11.08 -0.90
CA GLU A 257 1.37 11.67 -0.03
C GLU A 257 0.70 12.53 1.05
N ILE A 258 1.24 12.45 2.26
CA ILE A 258 0.84 13.30 3.38
C ILE A 258 2.08 13.80 4.09
N PHE A 259 2.17 15.10 4.29
CA PHE A 259 3.34 15.73 4.88
C PHE A 259 2.97 17.05 5.57
N TRP A 260 3.90 17.55 6.37
CA TRP A 260 3.78 18.84 7.05
C TRP A 260 4.62 19.88 6.34
N ARG A 261 4.07 21.09 6.19
CA ARG A 261 4.80 22.28 5.75
C ARG A 261 4.89 23.27 6.90
N LYS A 262 5.95 24.06 6.92
CA LYS A 262 6.11 25.24 7.77
C LYS A 262 6.46 26.43 6.89
N ASP A 263 5.63 27.47 6.93
CA ASP A 263 5.76 28.68 6.11
C ASP A 263 5.90 28.36 4.60
N GLY A 264 5.24 27.30 4.14
CA GLY A 264 5.25 26.84 2.75
C GLY A 264 6.34 25.81 2.40
N GLU A 265 7.30 25.55 3.29
CA GLU A 265 8.38 24.56 3.05
C GLU A 265 8.08 23.23 3.77
N GLU A 266 8.28 22.10 3.10
CA GLU A 266 8.11 20.77 3.70
C GLU A 266 9.12 20.54 4.83
N ILE A 267 8.66 19.93 5.92
CA ILE A 267 9.47 19.59 7.09
C ILE A 267 9.49 18.09 7.35
N HIS A 268 10.66 17.58 7.74
CA HIS A 268 10.85 16.18 8.13
C HIS A 268 11.22 16.03 9.62
N GLU A 269 11.78 17.08 10.24
CA GLU A 269 12.17 17.04 11.65
C GLU A 269 10.93 17.03 12.56
N GLY A 270 10.84 16.05 13.48
CA GLY A 270 9.72 15.91 14.40
C GLY A 270 8.41 15.47 13.73
N VAL A 271 8.50 14.94 12.51
CA VAL A 271 7.38 14.37 11.74
C VAL A 271 7.53 12.86 11.65
N GLU A 272 6.49 12.13 12.05
CA GLU A 272 6.41 10.68 11.90
C GLU A 272 5.28 10.34 10.91
N LYS A 273 5.66 9.89 9.70
CA LYS A 273 4.72 9.48 8.65
C LYS A 273 4.33 8.02 8.84
N GLY A 274 3.02 7.75 8.87
CA GLY A 274 2.46 6.40 8.92
C GLY A 274 2.36 5.75 7.54
N GLU A 275 2.07 4.46 7.55
CA GLU A 275 1.82 3.67 6.34
C GLU A 275 0.43 3.95 5.76
N ILE A 276 0.25 3.57 4.48
CA ILE A 276 -1.08 3.53 3.86
C ILE A 276 -1.76 2.24 4.27
N LEU A 277 -2.95 2.36 4.86
CA LEU A 277 -3.76 1.25 5.35
C LEU A 277 -5.06 1.17 4.56
N MET A 278 -5.51 -0.05 4.29
CA MET A 278 -6.76 -0.30 3.58
C MET A 278 -7.95 -0.30 4.55
N ASN A 279 -9.05 0.35 4.14
CA ASN A 279 -10.33 0.35 4.82
C ASN A 279 -11.21 -0.82 4.37
N ASN A 280 -12.21 -1.17 5.17
CA ASN A 280 -13.14 -2.26 4.86
C ASN A 280 -14.04 -1.98 3.64
N ASP A 281 -14.19 -0.72 3.25
CA ASP A 281 -14.95 -0.28 2.07
C ASP A 281 -14.11 -0.25 0.78
N GLY A 282 -12.83 -0.63 0.85
CA GLY A 282 -11.91 -0.63 -0.28
C GLY A 282 -11.30 0.73 -0.62
N THR A 283 -11.44 1.72 0.26
CA THR A 283 -10.65 2.97 0.26
C THR A 283 -9.40 2.82 1.14
N PHE A 284 -8.59 3.87 1.22
CA PHE A 284 -7.36 3.90 2.01
C PHE A 284 -7.37 5.02 3.04
N GLN A 285 -6.48 4.87 4.02
CA GLN A 285 -6.18 5.86 5.05
C GLN A 285 -4.68 5.95 5.33
N MET A 286 -4.23 7.11 5.79
CA MET A 286 -2.85 7.32 6.24
C MET A 286 -2.77 8.53 7.18
N SER A 287 -1.65 8.67 7.89
CA SER A 287 -1.44 9.82 8.77
C SER A 287 0.01 10.30 8.82
N ALA A 288 0.21 11.56 9.20
CA ALA A 288 1.50 12.10 9.59
C ALA A 288 1.38 12.84 10.93
N GLU A 289 2.17 12.43 11.91
CA GLU A 289 2.19 13.01 13.25
C GLU A 289 3.25 14.11 13.34
N LEU A 290 2.91 15.23 14.00
CA LEU A 290 3.82 16.34 14.26
C LEU A 290 3.89 16.61 15.77
N ASN A 291 5.12 16.66 16.29
CA ASN A 291 5.35 17.07 17.67
C ASN A 291 5.35 18.60 17.81
N ILE A 292 4.33 19.13 18.48
CA ILE A 292 4.13 20.56 18.68
C ILE A 292 4.49 21.06 20.09
N SER A 293 5.06 20.19 20.94
CA SER A 293 5.31 20.50 22.36
C SER A 293 6.29 21.65 22.57
N SER A 294 7.19 21.89 21.61
CA SER A 294 8.17 22.98 21.63
C SER A 294 7.65 24.27 20.99
N ILE A 295 6.44 24.26 20.44
CA ILE A 295 5.89 25.36 19.63
C ILE A 295 4.90 26.17 20.44
N GLN A 296 5.17 27.47 20.59
CA GLN A 296 4.22 28.40 21.21
C GLN A 296 2.90 28.43 20.42
N PRO A 297 1.72 28.52 21.07
CA PRO A 297 0.42 28.48 20.40
C PRO A 297 0.25 29.48 19.24
N GLY A 298 0.89 30.66 19.33
CA GLY A 298 0.86 31.66 18.24
C GLY A 298 1.65 31.25 16.98
N GLY A 299 2.52 30.25 17.07
CA GLY A 299 3.29 29.70 15.95
C GLY A 299 2.59 28.58 15.19
N TRP A 300 1.45 28.06 15.66
CA TRP A 300 0.80 26.90 15.08
C TRP A 300 0.31 27.14 13.65
N ARG A 301 -0.23 28.35 13.38
CA ARG A 301 -0.75 28.72 12.06
C ARG A 301 0.31 28.84 10.95
N ARG A 302 1.58 28.68 11.29
CA ARG A 302 2.67 28.58 10.32
C ARG A 302 2.79 27.17 9.74
N TYR A 303 2.09 26.20 10.32
CA TYR A 303 2.16 24.80 9.95
C TYR A 303 0.90 24.37 9.20
N ASP A 304 1.10 23.68 8.09
CA ASP A 304 0.02 23.11 7.28
C ASP A 304 0.23 21.61 7.15
N CYS A 305 -0.82 20.83 7.35
CA CYS A 305 -0.84 19.47 6.85
C CYS A 305 -1.30 19.50 5.40
N VAL A 306 -0.56 18.82 4.51
CA VAL A 306 -0.93 18.73 3.11
C VAL A 306 -1.07 17.27 2.70
N PHE A 307 -2.19 16.98 2.05
CA PHE A 307 -2.47 15.70 1.43
C PHE A 307 -2.53 15.86 -0.09
N GLN A 308 -1.82 14.99 -0.81
CA GLN A 308 -1.77 14.96 -2.26
C GLN A 308 -2.18 13.58 -2.76
N LEU A 309 -3.23 13.51 -3.57
CA LEU A 309 -3.65 12.28 -4.24
C LEU A 309 -3.03 12.22 -5.64
N SER A 310 -2.38 11.10 -5.98
CA SER A 310 -1.80 10.93 -7.30
C SER A 310 -2.88 10.95 -8.38
N GLY A 311 -2.69 11.79 -9.39
CA GLY A 311 -3.64 11.98 -10.48
C GLY A 311 -4.82 12.90 -10.15
N ALA A 312 -4.92 13.42 -8.92
CA ALA A 312 -5.80 14.53 -8.60
C ALA A 312 -5.07 15.87 -8.84
N GLY A 313 -5.82 16.89 -9.27
CA GLY A 313 -5.26 18.21 -9.56
C GLY A 313 -5.06 19.12 -8.34
N ASP A 314 -5.81 18.87 -7.24
CA ASP A 314 -5.87 19.78 -6.10
C ASP A 314 -5.34 19.13 -4.81
N ASP A 315 -4.43 19.83 -4.15
CA ASP A 315 -3.94 19.50 -2.80
C ASP A 315 -5.02 19.81 -1.75
N ILE A 316 -5.16 18.95 -0.74
CA ILE A 316 -5.97 19.26 0.45
C ILE A 316 -5.04 19.79 1.53
N ILE A 317 -5.21 21.07 1.87
CA ILE A 317 -4.39 21.78 2.86
C ILE A 317 -5.23 22.05 4.11
N VAL A 318 -4.73 21.62 5.27
CA VAL A 318 -5.34 21.90 6.57
C VAL A 318 -4.34 22.63 7.46
N THR A 319 -4.55 23.93 7.66
CA THR A 319 -3.72 24.75 8.54
C THR A 319 -3.94 24.36 10.00
N LEU A 320 -2.83 24.19 10.72
CA LEU A 320 -2.85 23.85 12.13
C LEU A 320 -3.37 25.02 12.97
N ASP A 321 -4.55 24.80 13.55
CA ASP A 321 -5.16 25.71 14.52
C ASP A 321 -5.88 24.89 15.59
N LYS A 322 -5.87 25.37 16.83
CA LYS A 322 -6.53 24.69 17.95
C LYS A 322 -8.03 24.44 17.71
N SER A 323 -8.69 25.32 16.96
CA SER A 323 -10.14 25.23 16.67
C SER A 323 -10.51 24.09 15.72
N VAL A 324 -9.58 23.63 14.87
CA VAL A 324 -9.84 22.57 13.88
C VAL A 324 -9.37 21.19 14.35
N ILE A 325 -8.61 21.13 15.45
CA ILE A 325 -8.17 19.88 16.07
C ILE A 325 -9.37 19.18 16.71
N ARG A 326 -9.64 17.95 16.25
CA ARG A 326 -10.63 17.07 16.84
C ARG A 326 -9.98 16.27 17.96
N THR A 327 -10.58 16.29 19.13
CA THR A 327 -10.14 15.52 20.28
C THR A 327 -11.32 14.83 20.95
N ASN A 328 -11.09 13.62 21.46
CA ASN A 328 -12.01 12.95 22.37
C ASN A 328 -11.73 13.29 23.84
N TRP A 329 -10.70 14.10 24.11
CA TRP A 329 -10.39 14.61 25.44
C TRP A 329 -11.51 15.52 25.93
N GLY A 330 -12.03 15.25 27.14
CA GLY A 330 -12.95 16.18 27.79
C GLY A 330 -14.43 16.09 27.36
N LYS A 331 -14.88 15.03 26.65
CA LYS A 331 -16.29 14.59 26.78
C LYS A 331 -16.51 13.91 28.14
N MET A 332 -16.19 14.64 29.21
CA MET A 332 -16.45 14.27 30.58
C MET A 332 -17.56 15.22 31.04
N HIS A 333 -18.81 14.85 30.71
CA HIS A 333 -19.95 15.52 31.33
C HIS A 333 -19.85 15.24 32.83
N PHE A 334 -19.76 16.30 33.63
CA PHE A 334 -20.07 16.23 35.06
C PHE A 334 -21.55 16.57 35.16
N CYS A 335 -22.37 15.62 35.59
CA CYS A 335 -23.82 15.78 35.58
C CYS A 335 -24.32 16.57 36.80
N ASP A 336 -23.62 16.49 37.94
CA ASP A 336 -24.02 17.17 39.17
C ASP A 336 -22.80 17.71 39.92
N VAL A 337 -22.91 18.97 40.37
CA VAL A 337 -22.01 19.59 41.36
C VAL A 337 -22.87 19.91 42.59
N ALA A 338 -22.73 19.12 43.65
CA ALA A 338 -23.34 19.41 44.94
C ALA A 338 -22.27 19.95 45.89
N VAL A 339 -22.52 21.12 46.48
CA VAL A 339 -21.66 21.73 47.50
C VAL A 339 -22.39 21.63 48.84
N ILE A 340 -21.92 20.76 49.72
CA ILE A 340 -22.38 20.67 51.11
C ILE A 340 -21.15 20.81 51.99
N VAL A 341 -21.10 21.90 52.78
CA VAL A 341 -20.09 22.13 53.84
C VAL A 341 -18.65 21.85 53.38
N GLY A 342 -18.17 22.64 52.41
CA GLY A 342 -16.75 22.59 51.98
C GLY A 342 -16.31 21.35 51.20
N VAL A 343 -17.20 20.39 50.95
CA VAL A 343 -16.90 19.19 50.15
C VAL A 343 -17.61 19.28 48.80
N PHE A 344 -16.84 19.20 47.71
CA PHE A 344 -17.36 19.13 46.35
C PHE A 344 -17.59 17.67 45.97
N TRP A 345 -18.85 17.32 45.69
CA TRP A 345 -19.17 16.03 45.07
C TRP A 345 -19.23 16.19 43.56
N LEU A 346 -18.29 15.54 42.87
CA LEU A 346 -18.27 15.45 41.41
C LEU A 346 -18.69 14.05 40.98
N ARG A 347 -19.86 13.94 40.37
CA ARG A 347 -20.36 12.66 39.84
C ARG A 347 -20.01 12.52 38.36
N LYS A 348 -19.27 11.45 38.02
CA LYS A 348 -18.95 11.06 36.64
C LYS A 348 -20.15 10.33 36.03
N CYS A 349 -20.63 10.75 34.86
CA CYS A 349 -21.86 10.18 34.28
C CYS A 349 -21.72 8.73 33.76
N ASN A 350 -20.55 8.08 33.91
CA ASN A 350 -20.33 6.67 33.57
C ASN A 350 -20.46 5.71 34.78
N GLY A 351 -21.10 6.13 35.87
CA GLY A 351 -21.49 5.22 36.96
C GLY A 351 -20.41 4.86 37.99
N GLU A 352 -19.18 5.36 37.83
CA GLU A 352 -18.15 5.29 38.87
C GLU A 352 -18.09 6.61 39.65
N GLU A 353 -18.50 6.56 40.92
CA GLU A 353 -18.34 7.67 41.86
C GLU A 353 -16.88 7.71 42.34
N THR A 354 -16.22 8.85 42.13
CA THR A 354 -14.87 9.11 42.65
C THR A 354 -14.93 10.32 43.57
N MET A 355 -14.62 10.10 44.84
CA MET A 355 -14.66 11.12 45.89
C MET A 355 -13.31 11.85 45.94
N TYR A 356 -13.32 13.17 45.75
CA TYR A 356 -12.12 14.01 45.88
C TYR A 356 -12.18 14.81 47.18
N PHE A 357 -11.22 14.59 48.08
CA PHE A 357 -11.03 15.44 49.25
C PHE A 357 -10.02 16.54 48.91
N LEU A 358 -10.49 17.79 48.88
CA LEU A 358 -9.61 18.96 48.94
C LEU A 358 -9.35 19.26 50.42
N ASN A 359 -8.18 18.89 50.92
CA ASN A 359 -7.70 19.47 52.18
C ASN A 359 -7.40 20.94 51.91
N ALA A 360 -8.30 21.82 52.35
CA ALA A 360 -7.97 23.22 52.54
C ALA A 360 -6.94 23.32 53.65
N ILE A 361 -5.66 23.43 53.29
CA ILE A 361 -4.65 23.97 54.21
C ILE A 361 -4.93 25.47 54.23
N ILE A 362 -5.46 25.95 55.36
CA ILE A 362 -5.58 27.38 55.68
C ILE A 362 -4.18 27.96 55.84
#